data_AF-W4VFA3-F1
#
_entry.id   AF-W4VFA3-F1
#
_cell.length_a   1.000
_cell.length_b   1.000
_cell.length_c   1.000
_cell.angle_alpha   90.00
_cell.angle_beta   90.00
_cell.angle_gamma   90.00
#
_symmetry.space_group_name_H-M   'P 1'
#
loop_
_entity.id
_entity.type
_entity.pdbx_description
1 polymer ?
#
loop_
_entity_poly.entity_id
_entity_poly.type
_entity_poly.pdbx_seq_one_letter_code
_entity_poly.pdbx_strand_id
1 'polypeptide(L)'
;MHKRLDDAACGIVTIDIQGHIVTVNTTFSNLIGYTKEELKNNHIESLLNNANKLFFHSILYPEIRNSRSIQEIYLSLRHKDHSILNVIFNAKMFETDSQPVIDCIVIPIQNRIKYEKEIREVNKKLTQALQEKTELHDKLQQNQIQLVELNKQLEYLASRDPLTNLYNRRVFVEHLDQYVTSFYDNHTPFSLCIVDIDHFKQVNDNWGGHSVGGDEIIQNIANSMVAHFSDEFTVARFGGEEFVILMPDIRAKMAITFAEQLQKVVKEADWNTIELTISLGIATFSHVDNIDSILAKADYALYESKRNGRDQVTHADTLDRTFSSESHH
;
A
#
# COMPACT_ATOMS: atom_id res chain seq x y z
N MET A 1 -62.42 33.73 -10.10
CA MET A 1 -61.56 32.81 -9.33
C MET A 1 -61.72 31.34 -9.75
N HIS A 2 -62.87 30.90 -10.28
CA HIS A 2 -63.13 29.50 -10.67
C HIS A 2 -62.25 28.92 -11.80
N LYS A 3 -61.84 29.68 -12.82
CA LYS A 3 -61.05 29.15 -13.96
C LYS A 3 -59.65 28.63 -13.57
N ARG A 4 -58.98 29.24 -12.57
CA ARG A 4 -57.61 28.87 -12.19
C ARG A 4 -57.53 27.57 -11.36
N LEU A 5 -58.60 27.22 -10.65
CA LEU A 5 -58.69 25.98 -9.89
C LEU A 5 -58.97 24.78 -10.82
N ASP A 6 -59.56 25.05 -11.99
CA ASP A 6 -59.93 24.00 -12.94
C ASP A 6 -58.71 23.36 -13.63
N ASP A 7 -57.66 24.16 -13.85
CA ASP A 7 -56.39 23.78 -14.50
C ASP A 7 -55.26 23.49 -13.50
N ALA A 8 -55.57 23.29 -12.21
CA ALA A 8 -54.57 23.01 -11.20
C ALA A 8 -53.83 21.68 -11.49
N ALA A 9 -52.53 21.62 -11.20
CA ALA A 9 -51.72 20.41 -11.42
C ALA A 9 -52.06 19.23 -10.49
N CYS A 10 -52.97 19.44 -9.53
CA CYS A 10 -53.51 18.43 -8.63
C CYS A 10 -55.00 18.20 -8.90
N GLY A 11 -55.49 17.02 -8.56
CA GLY A 11 -56.93 16.77 -8.53
C GLY A 11 -57.55 17.52 -7.35
N ILE A 12 -58.64 18.23 -7.60
CA ILE A 12 -59.43 18.92 -6.58
C ILE A 12 -60.85 18.38 -6.66
N VAL A 13 -61.38 17.94 -5.52
CA VAL A 13 -62.76 17.50 -5.37
C VAL A 13 -63.36 18.12 -4.10
N THR A 14 -64.51 18.76 -4.24
CA THR A 14 -65.29 19.29 -3.11
C THR A 14 -66.45 18.35 -2.86
N ILE A 15 -66.58 17.87 -1.62
CA ILE A 15 -67.69 17.01 -1.18
C ILE A 15 -68.52 17.72 -0.10
N ASP A 16 -69.80 17.39 -0.01
CA ASP A 16 -70.63 17.79 1.13
C ASP A 16 -70.31 16.96 2.38
N ILE A 17 -70.90 17.32 3.54
CA ILE A 17 -70.73 16.58 4.80
C ILE A 17 -71.35 15.17 4.79
N GLN A 18 -72.14 14.84 3.78
CA GLN A 18 -72.69 13.51 3.53
C GLN A 18 -71.81 12.69 2.59
N GLY A 19 -70.78 13.26 1.97
CA GLY A 19 -69.85 12.58 1.05
C GLY A 19 -70.21 12.66 -0.44
N HIS A 20 -71.21 13.46 -0.83
CA HIS A 20 -71.56 13.66 -2.24
C HIS A 20 -70.65 14.70 -2.89
N ILE A 21 -70.23 14.43 -4.12
CA ILE A 21 -69.37 15.30 -4.90
C ILE A 21 -70.16 16.51 -5.39
N VAL A 22 -69.77 17.70 -4.89
CA VAL A 22 -70.35 18.99 -5.26
C VAL A 22 -69.64 19.56 -6.48
N THR A 23 -68.30 19.59 -6.46
CA THR A 23 -67.50 20.06 -7.59
C THR A 23 -66.22 19.24 -7.78
N VAL A 24 -65.72 19.18 -9.01
CA VAL A 24 -64.44 18.56 -9.38
C VAL A 24 -63.73 19.42 -10.41
N ASN A 25 -62.40 19.49 -10.34
CA ASN A 25 -61.61 20.11 -11.39
C ASN A 25 -61.33 19.14 -12.55
N THR A 26 -60.90 19.68 -13.69
CA THR A 26 -60.57 18.90 -14.89
C THR A 26 -59.49 17.86 -14.61
N THR A 27 -58.47 18.23 -13.83
CA THR A 27 -57.37 17.32 -13.46
C THR A 27 -57.86 16.11 -12.69
N PHE A 28 -58.76 16.26 -11.71
CA PHE A 28 -59.33 15.13 -10.98
C PHE A 28 -60.15 14.23 -11.91
N SER A 29 -61.05 14.79 -12.72
CA SER A 29 -61.82 14.03 -13.70
C SER A 29 -60.93 13.19 -14.63
N ASN A 30 -59.85 13.77 -15.15
CA ASN A 30 -58.88 13.06 -15.99
C ASN A 30 -58.12 11.98 -15.21
N LEU A 31 -57.79 12.21 -13.94
CA LEU A 31 -57.06 11.24 -13.09
C LEU A 31 -57.87 9.97 -12.83
N ILE A 32 -59.20 10.06 -12.68
CA ILE A 32 -60.07 8.91 -12.41
C ILE A 32 -60.85 8.40 -13.63
N GLY A 33 -60.77 9.10 -14.76
CA GLY A 33 -61.33 8.68 -16.05
C GLY A 33 -62.83 8.94 -16.21
N TYR A 34 -63.45 9.71 -15.30
CA TYR A 34 -64.87 10.07 -15.35
C TYR A 34 -65.05 11.52 -15.74
N THR A 35 -66.14 11.83 -16.46
CA THR A 35 -66.48 13.22 -16.76
C THR A 35 -66.98 13.95 -15.50
N LYS A 36 -66.92 15.29 -15.49
CA LYS A 36 -67.41 16.08 -14.34
C LYS A 36 -68.90 15.83 -14.06
N GLU A 37 -69.69 15.62 -15.12
CA GLU A 37 -71.12 15.35 -15.01
C GLU A 37 -71.39 13.96 -14.44
N GLU A 38 -70.61 12.95 -14.83
CA GLU A 38 -70.67 11.60 -14.27
C GLU A 38 -70.30 11.55 -12.79
N LEU A 39 -69.51 12.51 -12.29
CA LEU A 39 -69.08 12.56 -10.89
C LEU A 39 -70.00 13.39 -10.01
N LYS A 40 -70.67 14.38 -10.58
CA LYS A 40 -71.53 15.30 -9.83
C LYS A 40 -72.68 14.54 -9.16
N ASN A 41 -72.92 14.84 -7.88
CA ASN A 41 -73.93 14.20 -7.03
C ASN A 41 -73.69 12.72 -6.73
N ASN A 42 -72.63 12.10 -7.25
CA ASN A 42 -72.22 10.77 -6.83
C ASN A 42 -71.47 10.82 -5.50
N HIS A 43 -71.58 9.74 -4.73
CA HIS A 43 -70.88 9.62 -3.46
C HIS A 43 -69.40 9.30 -3.69
N ILE A 44 -68.47 9.98 -3.00
CA ILE A 44 -67.01 9.80 -3.16
C ILE A 44 -66.56 8.35 -2.94
N GLU A 45 -67.27 7.62 -2.08
CA GLU A 45 -67.03 6.19 -1.82
C GLU A 45 -67.23 5.29 -3.03
N SER A 46 -67.95 5.72 -4.06
CA SER A 46 -68.05 4.97 -5.33
C SER A 46 -66.67 4.74 -5.96
N LEU A 47 -65.72 5.64 -5.69
CA LEU A 47 -64.33 5.57 -6.15
C LEU A 47 -63.42 4.79 -5.18
N LEU A 48 -63.93 4.29 -4.06
CA LEU A 48 -63.15 3.63 -3.01
C LEU A 48 -63.39 2.11 -2.97
N ASN A 49 -62.38 1.36 -2.55
CA ASN A 49 -62.54 -0.06 -2.19
C ASN A 49 -63.15 -0.21 -0.77
N ASN A 50 -63.55 -1.43 -0.40
CA ASN A 50 -64.23 -1.67 0.89
C ASN A 50 -63.36 -1.28 2.11
N ALA A 51 -62.04 -1.49 2.05
CA ALA A 51 -61.14 -1.10 3.13
C ALA A 51 -61.05 0.43 3.29
N ASN A 52 -60.96 1.16 2.18
CA ASN A 52 -60.91 2.62 2.17
C ASN A 52 -62.26 3.22 2.58
N LYS A 53 -63.40 2.61 2.20
CA LYS A 53 -64.72 3.03 2.71
C LYS A 53 -64.79 2.94 4.24
N LEU A 54 -64.34 1.82 4.80
CA LEU A 54 -64.29 1.64 6.24
C LEU A 54 -63.38 2.69 6.90
N PHE A 55 -62.20 2.94 6.33
CA PHE A 55 -61.28 3.98 6.80
C PHE A 55 -61.89 5.39 6.71
N PHE A 56 -62.66 5.70 5.66
CA PHE A 56 -63.32 6.99 5.51
C PHE A 56 -64.33 7.24 6.64
N HIS A 57 -65.16 6.24 6.95
CA HIS A 57 -66.15 6.35 8.03
C HIS A 57 -65.54 6.30 9.44
N SER A 58 -64.53 5.45 9.65
CA SER A 58 -63.99 5.22 11.00
C SER A 58 -62.98 6.26 11.43
N ILE A 59 -62.25 6.87 10.48
CA ILE A 59 -61.12 7.76 10.79
C ILE A 59 -61.27 9.10 10.07
N LEU A 60 -61.48 9.11 8.75
CA LEU A 60 -61.39 10.33 7.96
C LEU A 60 -62.50 11.34 8.28
N TYR A 61 -63.78 10.94 8.27
CA TYR A 61 -64.89 11.83 8.57
C TYR A 61 -64.88 12.32 10.04
N PRO A 62 -64.66 11.47 11.06
CA PRO A 62 -64.48 11.94 12.44
C PRO A 62 -63.34 12.94 12.58
N GLU A 63 -62.20 12.68 11.96
CA GLU A 63 -61.02 13.55 12.06
C GLU A 63 -61.25 14.90 11.38
N ILE A 64 -61.90 14.92 10.20
CA ILE A 64 -62.26 16.18 9.54
C ILE A 64 -63.28 16.97 10.37
N ARG A 65 -64.24 16.31 11.03
CA ARG A 65 -65.21 16.98 11.92
C ARG A 65 -64.53 17.59 13.15
N ASN A 66 -63.55 16.90 13.73
CA ASN A 66 -62.85 17.35 14.92
C ASN A 66 -61.76 18.38 14.62
N SER A 67 -60.84 18.05 13.72
CA SER A 67 -59.61 18.79 13.44
C SER A 67 -59.74 19.79 12.27
N ARG A 68 -60.89 19.80 11.57
CA ARG A 68 -61.20 20.63 10.38
C ARG A 68 -60.25 20.47 9.18
N SER A 69 -59.18 19.69 9.30
CA SER A 69 -58.28 19.35 8.20
C SER A 69 -57.52 18.06 8.46
N ILE A 70 -57.18 17.35 7.39
CA ILE A 70 -56.29 16.19 7.38
C ILE A 70 -55.28 16.34 6.24
N GLN A 71 -54.07 15.82 6.43
CA GLN A 71 -53.00 15.86 5.45
C GLN A 71 -52.31 14.50 5.35
N GLU A 72 -51.74 14.23 4.18
CA GLU A 72 -50.89 13.09 3.86
C GLU A 72 -51.55 11.71 4.05
N ILE A 73 -52.86 11.61 3.80
CA ILE A 73 -53.55 10.33 3.85
C ILE A 73 -53.31 9.54 2.56
N TYR A 74 -52.77 8.33 2.68
CA TYR A 74 -52.54 7.44 1.56
C TYR A 74 -53.81 6.64 1.26
N LEU A 75 -54.33 6.76 0.04
CA LEU A 75 -55.54 6.08 -0.40
C LEU A 75 -55.37 5.49 -1.80
N SER A 76 -56.24 4.52 -2.09
CA SER A 76 -56.37 3.92 -3.40
C SER A 76 -57.75 4.24 -3.96
N LEU A 77 -57.78 4.99 -5.06
CA LEU A 77 -58.98 5.29 -5.83
C LEU A 77 -59.12 4.30 -6.98
N ARG A 78 -60.35 4.00 -7.38
CA ARG A 78 -60.68 3.17 -8.53
C ARG A 78 -60.91 4.06 -9.75
N HIS A 79 -60.12 3.84 -10.79
CA HIS A 79 -60.31 4.45 -12.10
C HIS A 79 -61.49 3.80 -12.85
N LYS A 80 -62.05 4.48 -13.86
CA LYS A 80 -63.18 3.99 -14.66
C LYS A 80 -62.91 2.65 -15.35
N ASP A 81 -61.67 2.37 -15.70
CA ASP A 81 -61.23 1.08 -16.28
C ASP A 81 -60.98 -0.04 -15.24
N HIS A 82 -61.37 0.20 -13.98
CA HIS A 82 -61.12 -0.67 -12.82
C HIS A 82 -59.67 -0.77 -12.34
N SER A 83 -58.72 -0.04 -12.92
CA SER A 83 -57.36 0.07 -12.38
C SER A 83 -57.33 0.85 -11.06
N ILE A 84 -56.28 0.63 -10.27
CA ILE A 84 -56.10 1.25 -8.96
C ILE A 84 -55.12 2.40 -9.07
N LEU A 85 -55.56 3.59 -8.65
CA LEU A 85 -54.75 4.79 -8.55
C LEU A 85 -54.40 5.06 -7.09
N ASN A 86 -53.12 4.95 -6.74
CA ASN A 86 -52.64 5.34 -5.42
C ASN A 86 -52.40 6.85 -5.37
N VAL A 87 -52.97 7.49 -4.36
CA VAL A 87 -52.98 8.94 -4.18
C VAL A 87 -52.63 9.32 -2.75
N ILE A 88 -52.06 10.52 -2.60
CA ILE A 88 -52.11 11.27 -1.35
C ILE A 88 -53.37 12.14 -1.39
N PHE A 89 -54.11 12.10 -0.29
CA PHE A 89 -55.35 12.82 -0.07
C PHE A 89 -55.19 13.76 1.11
N ASN A 90 -55.40 15.04 0.84
CA ASN A 90 -55.49 16.09 1.86
C ASN A 90 -56.92 16.61 1.83
N ALA A 91 -57.53 16.88 2.97
CA ALA A 91 -58.86 17.45 3.02
C ALA A 91 -58.96 18.55 4.06
N LYS A 92 -59.77 19.57 3.77
CA LYS A 92 -60.04 20.67 4.68
C LYS A 92 -61.51 21.06 4.60
N MET A 93 -62.15 21.19 5.76
CA MET A 93 -63.54 21.60 5.87
C MET A 93 -63.65 23.12 5.93
N PHE A 94 -64.61 23.67 5.19
CA PHE A 94 -64.93 25.08 5.12
C PHE A 94 -66.43 25.31 5.37
N GLU A 95 -66.76 26.41 6.03
CA GLU A 95 -68.13 26.87 6.19
C GLU A 95 -68.48 27.79 5.01
N THR A 96 -69.59 27.53 4.32
CA THR A 96 -70.11 28.40 3.25
C THR A 96 -71.48 28.95 3.64
N ASP A 97 -71.95 29.99 2.94
CA ASP A 97 -73.25 30.64 3.19
C ASP A 97 -74.45 29.68 3.10
N SER A 98 -74.29 28.51 2.46
CA SER A 98 -75.36 27.52 2.28
C SER A 98 -75.18 26.27 3.16
N GLN A 99 -74.02 25.60 3.10
CA GLN A 99 -73.70 24.38 3.88
C GLN A 99 -72.18 24.21 4.05
N PRO A 100 -71.69 23.53 5.11
CA PRO A 100 -70.28 23.16 5.21
C PRO A 100 -69.88 22.20 4.08
N VAL A 101 -68.70 22.41 3.52
CA VAL A 101 -68.11 21.59 2.45
C VAL A 101 -66.70 21.16 2.81
N ILE A 102 -66.23 20.07 2.22
CA ILE A 102 -64.87 19.55 2.40
C ILE A 102 -64.16 19.62 1.05
N ASP A 103 -63.13 20.45 0.97
CA ASP A 103 -62.25 20.47 -0.19
C ASP A 103 -61.13 19.46 -0.01
N CYS A 104 -60.97 18.61 -1.01
CA CYS A 104 -59.99 17.54 -1.03
C CYS A 104 -59.01 17.75 -2.18
N ILE A 105 -57.72 17.65 -1.88
CA ILE A 105 -56.63 17.66 -2.85
C ILE A 105 -56.12 16.24 -3.00
N VAL A 106 -56.04 15.79 -4.24
CA VAL A 106 -55.67 14.43 -4.63
C VAL A 106 -54.44 14.48 -5.53
N ILE A 107 -53.35 13.87 -5.08
CA ILE A 107 -52.06 13.86 -5.78
C ILE A 107 -51.65 12.40 -6.06
N PRO A 108 -51.47 11.99 -7.33
CA PRO A 108 -51.02 10.63 -7.65
C PRO A 108 -49.57 10.38 -7.22
N ILE A 109 -49.28 9.21 -6.64
CA ILE A 109 -47.92 8.87 -6.15
C ILE A 109 -47.18 7.81 -6.99
N GLN A 110 -47.66 7.53 -8.20
CA GLN A 110 -47.13 6.46 -9.05
C GLN A 110 -45.61 6.58 -9.32
N ASN A 111 -45.10 7.80 -9.51
CA ASN A 111 -43.68 8.04 -9.79
C ASN A 111 -42.76 7.76 -8.60
N ARG A 112 -43.23 7.95 -7.36
CA ARG A 112 -42.42 7.78 -6.15
C ARG A 112 -41.98 6.33 -5.96
N ILE A 113 -42.91 5.38 -6.14
CA ILE A 113 -42.65 3.94 -6.00
C ILE A 113 -41.62 3.47 -7.04
N LYS A 114 -41.66 4.04 -8.25
CA LYS A 114 -40.69 3.74 -9.31
C LYS A 114 -39.28 4.19 -8.90
N TYR A 115 -39.12 5.44 -8.46
CA TYR A 115 -37.82 5.96 -8.04
C TYR A 115 -37.25 5.25 -6.81
N GLU A 116 -38.09 4.89 -5.84
CA GLU A 116 -37.64 4.11 -4.67
C GLU A 116 -37.07 2.73 -5.07
N LYS A 117 -37.66 2.08 -6.08
CA LYS A 117 -37.14 0.83 -6.63
C LYS A 117 -35.82 1.03 -7.37
N GLU A 118 -35.73 2.02 -8.25
CA GLU A 118 -34.50 2.33 -9.01
C GLU A 118 -33.33 2.67 -8.08
N ILE A 119 -33.57 3.52 -7.07
CA ILE A 119 -32.56 3.87 -6.06
C ILE A 119 -32.10 2.62 -5.30
N ARG A 120 -33.03 1.72 -4.94
CA ARG A 120 -32.68 0.49 -4.24
C ARG A 120 -31.79 -0.42 -5.09
N GLU A 121 -32.07 -0.54 -6.39
CA GLU A 121 -31.24 -1.32 -7.32
C GLU A 121 -29.85 -0.71 -7.50
N VAL A 122 -29.76 0.61 -7.65
CA VAL A 122 -28.48 1.33 -7.77
C VAL A 122 -27.66 1.17 -6.50
N ASN A 123 -28.26 1.36 -5.31
CA ASN A 123 -27.58 1.20 -4.04
C ASN A 123 -27.06 -0.24 -3.86
N LYS A 124 -27.84 -1.26 -4.24
CA LYS A 124 -27.39 -2.65 -4.20
C LYS A 124 -26.15 -2.88 -5.05
N LYS A 125 -26.13 -2.38 -6.30
CA LYS A 125 -24.97 -2.49 -7.19
C LYS A 125 -23.76 -1.72 -6.65
N LEU A 126 -23.98 -0.53 -6.08
CA LEU A 126 -22.92 0.28 -5.49
C LEU A 126 -22.27 -0.43 -4.30
N THR A 127 -23.05 -1.03 -3.42
CA THR A 127 -22.52 -1.80 -2.28
C THR A 127 -21.68 -2.99 -2.76
N GLN A 128 -22.14 -3.72 -3.79
CA GLN A 128 -21.37 -4.82 -4.37
C GLN A 128 -20.03 -4.35 -4.97
N ALA A 129 -20.05 -3.30 -5.79
CA ALA A 129 -18.84 -2.74 -6.38
C ALA A 129 -17.87 -2.20 -5.33
N LEU A 130 -18.38 -1.62 -4.24
CA LEU A 130 -17.55 -1.15 -3.13
C LEU A 130 -16.89 -2.31 -2.39
N GLN A 131 -17.61 -3.42 -2.17
CA GLN A 131 -17.05 -4.61 -1.56
C GLN A 131 -15.94 -5.22 -2.43
N GLU A 132 -16.20 -5.41 -3.73
CA GLU A 132 -15.19 -5.92 -4.69
C GLU A 132 -13.95 -5.02 -4.74
N LYS A 133 -14.14 -3.70 -4.72
CA LYS A 133 -13.03 -2.73 -4.69
C LYS A 133 -12.19 -2.88 -3.42
N THR A 134 -12.81 -3.06 -2.26
CA THR A 134 -12.10 -3.25 -0.99
C THR A 134 -11.29 -4.53 -1.00
N GLU A 135 -11.87 -5.65 -1.43
CA GLU A 135 -11.18 -6.94 -1.54
C GLU A 135 -9.97 -6.86 -2.49
N LEU A 136 -10.12 -6.16 -3.62
CA LEU A 136 -9.02 -5.91 -4.55
C LEU A 136 -7.93 -5.04 -3.93
N HIS A 137 -8.30 -4.02 -3.16
CA HIS A 137 -7.36 -3.15 -2.48
C HIS A 137 -6.52 -3.90 -1.44
N ASP A 138 -7.16 -4.73 -0.61
CA ASP A 138 -6.49 -5.56 0.38
C ASP A 138 -5.51 -6.53 -0.29
N LYS A 139 -5.92 -7.17 -1.38
CA LYS A 139 -5.05 -8.07 -2.16
C LYS A 139 -3.86 -7.33 -2.76
N LEU A 140 -4.08 -6.13 -3.28
CA LEU A 140 -3.02 -5.30 -3.85
C LEU A 140 -2.00 -4.90 -2.76
N GLN A 141 -2.46 -4.54 -1.57
CA GLN A 141 -1.59 -4.22 -0.44
C GLN A 141 -0.77 -5.43 0.01
N GLN A 142 -1.38 -6.63 0.09
CA GLN A 142 -0.65 -7.87 0.40
C GLN A 142 0.43 -8.17 -0.64
N ASN A 143 0.11 -8.05 -1.92
CA ASN A 143 1.08 -8.25 -3.00
C ASN A 143 2.23 -7.24 -2.92
N GLN A 144 1.96 -5.98 -2.57
CA GLN A 144 3.01 -4.97 -2.40
C GLN A 144 3.98 -5.34 -1.27
N ILE A 145 3.46 -5.80 -0.12
CA ILE A 145 4.30 -6.25 0.99
C ILE A 145 5.19 -7.43 0.56
N GLN A 146 4.61 -8.42 -0.11
CA GLN A 146 5.34 -9.58 -0.61
C GLN A 146 6.42 -9.20 -1.62
N LEU A 147 6.13 -8.27 -2.53
CA LEU A 147 7.11 -7.79 -3.51
C LEU A 147 8.30 -7.10 -2.84
N VAL A 148 8.05 -6.28 -1.81
CA VAL A 148 9.13 -5.62 -1.05
C VAL A 148 9.99 -6.65 -0.33
N GLU A 149 9.38 -7.65 0.30
CA GLU A 149 10.12 -8.72 1.00
C GLU A 149 10.96 -9.56 0.03
N LEU A 150 10.39 -9.95 -1.12
CA LEU A 150 11.09 -10.71 -2.13
C LEU A 150 12.24 -9.92 -2.75
N ASN A 151 12.05 -8.63 -3.04
CA ASN A 151 13.12 -7.77 -3.54
C ASN A 151 14.27 -7.67 -2.52
N LYS A 152 13.98 -7.51 -1.22
CA LYS A 152 15.02 -7.50 -0.19
C LYS A 152 15.81 -8.81 -0.14
N GLN A 153 15.13 -9.95 -0.28
CA GLN A 153 15.79 -11.25 -0.34
C GLN A 153 16.66 -11.39 -1.59
N LEU A 154 16.17 -10.94 -2.76
CA LEU A 154 16.93 -10.93 -4.00
C LEU A 154 18.16 -10.03 -3.90
N GLU A 155 18.02 -8.83 -3.35
CA GLU A 155 19.13 -7.91 -3.09
C GLU A 155 20.16 -8.53 -2.13
N TYR A 156 19.70 -9.17 -1.05
CA TYR A 156 20.57 -9.86 -0.11
C TYR A 156 21.37 -10.97 -0.82
N LEU A 157 20.72 -11.86 -1.57
CA LEU A 157 21.41 -12.93 -2.29
C LEU A 157 22.33 -12.41 -3.39
N ALA A 158 21.95 -11.35 -4.08
CA ALA A 158 22.77 -10.71 -5.12
C ALA A 158 23.92 -9.86 -4.57
N SER A 159 23.94 -9.60 -3.26
CA SER A 159 24.98 -8.79 -2.60
C SER A 159 26.02 -9.62 -1.85
N ARG A 160 25.76 -10.91 -1.63
CA ARG A 160 26.63 -11.78 -0.83
C ARG A 160 27.32 -12.87 -1.67
N ASP A 161 28.46 -13.34 -1.19
CA ASP A 161 29.12 -14.55 -1.68
C ASP A 161 28.41 -15.80 -1.10
N PRO A 162 28.03 -16.79 -1.91
CA PRO A 162 27.21 -17.92 -1.44
C PRO A 162 27.94 -18.87 -0.49
N LEU A 163 29.28 -18.89 -0.50
CA LEU A 163 30.05 -19.78 0.38
C LEU A 163 30.25 -19.17 1.76
N THR A 164 30.63 -17.89 1.80
CA THR A 164 31.06 -17.19 3.03
C THR A 164 30.00 -16.28 3.62
N ASN A 165 28.96 -15.95 2.86
CA ASN A 165 27.95 -14.95 3.23
C ASN A 165 28.54 -13.55 3.51
N LEU A 166 29.79 -13.28 3.12
CA LEU A 166 30.38 -11.94 3.07
C LEU A 166 29.82 -11.16 1.88
N TYR A 167 30.07 -9.85 1.81
CA TYR A 167 29.76 -9.12 0.57
C TYR A 167 30.52 -9.74 -0.61
N ASN A 168 29.92 -9.68 -1.80
CA ASN A 168 30.62 -10.08 -3.01
C ASN A 168 31.42 -8.91 -3.61
N ARG A 169 32.27 -9.22 -4.59
CA ARG A 169 33.08 -8.24 -5.31
C ARG A 169 32.29 -7.04 -5.83
N ARG A 170 31.07 -7.26 -6.35
CA ARG A 170 30.24 -6.19 -6.92
C ARG A 170 29.92 -5.14 -5.85
N VAL A 171 29.41 -5.56 -4.71
CA VAL A 171 29.01 -4.65 -3.62
C VAL A 171 30.21 -3.95 -3.01
N PHE A 172 31.35 -4.64 -2.90
CA PHE A 172 32.58 -4.01 -2.44
C PHE A 172 32.99 -2.83 -3.33
N VAL A 173 32.96 -2.98 -4.64
CA VAL A 173 33.31 -1.91 -5.59
C VAL A 173 32.30 -0.76 -5.49
N GLU A 174 31.00 -1.06 -5.33
CA GLU A 174 29.96 -0.04 -5.10
C GLU A 174 30.21 0.76 -3.81
N HIS A 175 30.57 0.09 -2.70
CA HIS A 175 30.92 0.79 -1.46
C HIS A 175 32.21 1.60 -1.61
N LEU A 176 33.24 1.05 -2.27
CA LEU A 176 34.49 1.74 -2.53
C LEU A 176 34.26 3.06 -3.29
N ASP A 177 33.41 3.07 -4.31
CA ASP A 177 33.04 4.27 -5.06
C ASP A 177 32.36 5.34 -4.16
N GLN A 178 31.50 4.91 -3.23
CA GLN A 178 30.86 5.80 -2.26
C GLN A 178 31.88 6.45 -1.31
N TYR A 179 32.90 5.69 -0.86
CA TYR A 179 33.95 6.22 0.01
C TYR A 179 34.93 7.12 -0.74
N VAL A 180 35.22 6.84 -2.01
CA VAL A 180 35.98 7.77 -2.86
C VAL A 180 35.24 9.09 -3.00
N THR A 181 33.94 9.05 -3.27
CA THR A 181 33.09 10.26 -3.33
C THR A 181 33.12 11.02 -2.00
N SER A 182 32.93 10.30 -0.88
CA SER A 182 32.95 10.89 0.46
C SER A 182 34.30 11.51 0.85
N PHE A 183 35.42 10.93 0.38
CA PHE A 183 36.75 11.49 0.58
C PHE A 183 36.91 12.84 -0.14
N TYR A 184 36.41 12.95 -1.38
CA TYR A 184 36.48 14.21 -2.13
C TYR A 184 35.54 15.28 -1.55
N ASP A 185 34.36 14.88 -1.04
CA ASP A 185 33.39 15.82 -0.48
C ASP A 185 33.77 16.30 0.94
N ASN A 186 34.24 15.39 1.80
CA ASN A 186 34.38 15.63 3.23
C ASN A 186 35.80 15.41 3.79
N HIS A 187 36.77 15.01 2.94
CA HIS A 187 38.14 14.67 3.35
C HIS A 187 38.23 13.56 4.40
N THR A 188 37.23 12.67 4.46
CA THR A 188 37.22 11.51 5.35
C THR A 188 38.18 10.44 4.80
N PRO A 189 39.28 10.09 5.51
CA PRO A 189 40.21 9.07 5.04
C PRO A 189 39.56 7.70 5.07
N PHE A 190 40.04 6.77 4.25
CA PHE A 190 39.72 5.36 4.41
C PHE A 190 40.92 4.52 3.98
N SER A 191 40.96 3.28 4.47
CA SER A 191 41.98 2.30 4.11
C SER A 191 41.33 1.06 3.49
N LEU A 192 42.04 0.44 2.56
CA LEU A 192 41.67 -0.81 1.92
C LEU A 192 42.71 -1.87 2.27
N CYS A 193 42.26 -3.07 2.57
CA CYS A 193 43.11 -4.23 2.81
C CYS A 193 42.69 -5.39 1.91
N ILE A 194 43.66 -6.04 1.27
CA ILE A 194 43.48 -7.29 0.54
C ILE A 194 44.14 -8.39 1.34
N VAL A 195 43.45 -9.52 1.49
CA VAL A 195 43.85 -10.67 2.31
C VAL A 195 43.83 -11.92 1.45
N ASP A 196 44.88 -12.72 1.54
CA ASP A 196 45.00 -13.98 0.84
C ASP A 196 45.44 -15.08 1.79
N ILE A 197 44.86 -16.28 1.64
CA ILE A 197 45.22 -17.45 2.42
C ILE A 197 46.50 -18.06 1.86
N ASP A 198 47.54 -18.09 2.69
CA ASP A 198 48.84 -18.59 2.28
C ASP A 198 48.77 -20.09 1.96
N HIS A 199 49.37 -20.48 0.84
CA HIS A 199 49.45 -21.87 0.40
C HIS A 199 48.09 -22.58 0.24
N PHE A 200 46.98 -21.84 0.08
CA PHE A 200 45.62 -22.40 0.04
C PHE A 200 45.46 -23.55 -0.95
N LYS A 201 46.00 -23.41 -2.17
CA LYS A 201 45.96 -24.50 -3.16
C LYS A 201 46.55 -25.82 -2.62
N GLN A 202 47.68 -25.76 -1.92
CA GLN A 202 48.31 -26.95 -1.33
C GLN A 202 47.45 -27.55 -0.22
N VAL A 203 46.83 -26.69 0.59
CA VAL A 203 45.91 -27.13 1.66
C VAL A 203 44.67 -27.79 1.05
N ASN A 204 44.04 -27.15 0.05
CA ASN A 204 42.87 -27.70 -0.62
C ASN A 204 43.17 -29.02 -1.36
N ASP A 205 44.32 -29.11 -2.04
CA ASP A 205 44.73 -30.31 -2.78
C ASP A 205 45.07 -31.48 -1.84
N ASN A 206 45.71 -31.21 -0.69
CA ASN A 206 46.10 -32.26 0.27
C ASN A 206 44.92 -32.77 1.11
N TRP A 207 43.89 -31.95 1.32
CA TRP A 207 42.82 -32.23 2.27
C TRP A 207 41.42 -32.31 1.64
N GLY A 208 41.27 -32.13 0.33
CA GLY A 208 40.00 -32.19 -0.39
C GLY A 208 39.24 -33.53 -0.33
N GLY A 209 39.82 -34.57 0.25
CA GLY A 209 39.17 -35.85 0.56
C GLY A 209 38.90 -36.12 2.05
N HIS A 210 39.18 -35.16 2.94
CA HIS A 210 38.97 -35.25 4.39
C HIS A 210 37.86 -34.31 4.88
N SER A 211 37.49 -34.46 6.15
CA SER A 211 36.37 -33.76 6.79
C SER A 211 36.51 -32.23 6.84
N VAL A 212 37.71 -31.68 6.59
CA VAL A 212 38.00 -30.25 6.49
C VAL A 212 38.41 -29.91 5.06
N GLY A 213 37.45 -29.46 4.25
CA GLY A 213 37.70 -29.04 2.87
C GLY A 213 38.17 -27.58 2.77
N GLY A 214 38.70 -27.17 1.62
CA GLY A 214 39.08 -25.76 1.39
C GLY A 214 37.93 -24.77 1.59
N ASP A 215 36.70 -25.20 1.29
CA ASP A 215 35.48 -24.42 1.53
C ASP A 215 35.25 -24.12 3.02
N GLU A 216 35.51 -25.08 3.91
CA GLU A 216 35.36 -24.91 5.36
C GLU A 216 36.41 -23.93 5.91
N ILE A 217 37.65 -24.00 5.41
CA ILE A 217 38.71 -23.06 5.76
C ILE A 217 38.30 -21.63 5.36
N ILE A 218 37.81 -21.46 4.13
CA ILE A 218 37.32 -20.17 3.63
C ILE A 218 36.18 -19.64 4.51
N GLN A 219 35.23 -20.49 4.90
CA GLN A 219 34.13 -20.11 5.79
C GLN A 219 34.60 -19.70 7.19
N ASN A 220 35.52 -20.44 7.78
CA ASN A 220 36.05 -20.17 9.12
C ASN A 220 36.88 -18.88 9.18
N ILE A 221 37.65 -18.59 8.12
CA ILE A 221 38.36 -17.30 8.00
C ILE A 221 37.36 -16.16 7.84
N ALA A 222 36.34 -16.32 6.99
CA ALA A 222 35.29 -15.32 6.83
C ALA A 222 34.60 -15.01 8.16
N ASN A 223 34.25 -16.03 8.95
CA ASN A 223 33.68 -15.87 10.29
C ASN A 223 34.64 -15.15 11.24
N SER A 224 35.94 -15.45 11.15
CA SER A 224 36.97 -14.75 11.95
C SER A 224 37.06 -13.27 11.59
N MET A 225 36.94 -12.91 10.31
CA MET A 225 36.90 -11.51 9.86
C MET A 225 35.65 -10.79 10.37
N VAL A 226 34.47 -11.41 10.28
CA VAL A 226 33.20 -10.81 10.77
C VAL A 226 33.22 -10.62 12.28
N ALA A 227 33.81 -11.54 13.03
CA ALA A 227 33.95 -11.42 14.48
C ALA A 227 35.00 -10.37 14.90
N HIS A 228 35.99 -10.11 14.05
CA HIS A 228 37.11 -9.22 14.35
C HIS A 228 36.83 -7.75 13.99
N PHE A 229 36.12 -7.50 12.88
CA PHE A 229 35.86 -6.15 12.39
C PHE A 229 34.50 -5.59 12.83
N SER A 230 34.43 -4.26 12.93
CA SER A 230 33.19 -3.53 13.18
C SER A 230 32.19 -3.69 12.04
N ASP A 231 30.88 -3.59 12.33
CA ASP A 231 29.80 -3.56 11.33
C ASP A 231 29.94 -2.40 10.32
N GLU A 232 30.70 -1.36 10.67
CA GLU A 232 31.02 -0.24 9.76
C GLU A 232 32.01 -0.64 8.65
N PHE A 233 32.77 -1.73 8.82
CA PHE A 233 33.74 -2.18 7.83
C PHE A 233 33.05 -3.05 6.78
N THR A 234 33.41 -2.86 5.51
CA THR A 234 32.92 -3.75 4.45
C THR A 234 33.90 -4.89 4.26
N VAL A 235 33.53 -6.09 4.69
CA VAL A 235 34.27 -7.33 4.43
C VAL A 235 33.64 -8.06 3.25
N ALA A 236 34.43 -8.36 2.23
CA ALA A 236 33.97 -9.02 1.02
C ALA A 236 34.92 -10.12 0.54
N ARG A 237 34.39 -11.09 -0.21
CA ARG A 237 35.19 -12.08 -0.94
C ARG A 237 35.26 -11.70 -2.42
N PHE A 238 36.48 -11.60 -2.95
CA PHE A 238 36.71 -11.27 -4.36
C PHE A 238 36.64 -12.49 -5.26
N GLY A 239 36.99 -13.66 -4.75
CA GLY A 239 36.94 -14.95 -5.42
C GLY A 239 38.06 -15.86 -4.92
N GLY A 240 37.94 -17.19 -5.10
CA GLY A 240 38.96 -18.13 -4.64
C GLY A 240 39.25 -17.98 -3.13
N GLU A 241 40.52 -17.82 -2.78
CA GLU A 241 41.00 -17.53 -1.41
C GLU A 241 41.17 -16.03 -1.07
N GLU A 242 40.74 -15.12 -1.95
CA GLU A 242 40.98 -13.67 -1.79
C GLU A 242 39.80 -12.94 -1.14
N PHE A 243 40.11 -12.19 -0.08
CA PHE A 243 39.19 -11.33 0.63
C PHE A 243 39.67 -9.88 0.59
N VAL A 244 38.72 -8.96 0.74
CA VAL A 244 39.00 -7.53 0.83
C VAL A 244 38.22 -6.90 1.96
N ILE A 245 38.81 -5.88 2.57
CA ILE A 245 38.25 -5.16 3.70
C ILE A 245 38.36 -3.66 3.41
N LEU A 246 37.25 -2.95 3.57
CA LEU A 246 37.18 -1.51 3.47
C LEU A 246 36.95 -0.91 4.86
N MET A 247 37.87 -0.05 5.29
CA MET A 247 37.94 0.50 6.64
C MET A 247 37.70 2.02 6.60
N PRO A 248 36.45 2.48 6.79
CA PRO A 248 36.13 3.91 6.78
C PRO A 248 36.72 4.66 7.97
N ASP A 249 37.13 5.90 7.77
CA ASP A 249 37.78 6.78 8.76
C ASP A 249 39.06 6.20 9.38
N ILE A 250 39.64 5.17 8.76
CA ILE A 250 40.88 4.54 9.20
C ILE A 250 42.04 5.00 8.32
N ARG A 251 43.12 5.45 8.99
CA ARG A 251 44.42 5.77 8.37
C ARG A 251 45.42 4.62 8.54
N ALA A 252 46.46 4.63 7.71
CA ALA A 252 47.55 3.65 7.64
C ALA A 252 47.93 2.97 8.96
N LYS A 253 48.31 3.73 10.00
CA LYS A 253 48.78 3.15 11.27
C LYS A 253 47.73 2.26 11.95
N MET A 254 46.48 2.71 11.98
CA MET A 254 45.38 1.94 12.58
C MET A 254 44.98 0.77 11.67
N ALA A 255 44.99 0.96 10.35
CA ALA A 255 44.72 -0.12 9.40
C ALA A 255 45.72 -1.28 9.56
N ILE A 256 47.01 -0.97 9.71
CA ILE A 256 48.06 -1.95 9.98
C ILE A 256 47.77 -2.70 11.29
N THR A 257 47.45 -1.99 12.38
CA THR A 257 47.12 -2.63 13.66
C THR A 257 45.94 -3.58 13.56
N PHE A 258 44.86 -3.20 12.86
CA PHE A 258 43.71 -4.08 12.65
C PHE A 258 44.06 -5.32 11.83
N ALA A 259 44.87 -5.17 10.80
CA ALA A 259 45.34 -6.27 9.94
C ALA A 259 46.30 -7.22 10.67
N GLU A 260 47.23 -6.70 11.47
CA GLU A 260 48.15 -7.51 12.28
C GLU A 260 47.39 -8.33 13.33
N GLN A 261 46.34 -7.74 13.92
CA GLN A 261 45.47 -8.49 14.83
C GLN A 261 44.72 -9.62 14.12
N LEU A 262 44.18 -9.37 12.93
CA LEU A 262 43.52 -10.43 12.14
C LEU A 262 44.50 -11.54 11.77
N GLN A 263 45.70 -11.19 11.31
CA GLN A 263 46.76 -12.15 10.99
C GLN A 263 47.08 -13.03 12.20
N LYS A 264 47.21 -12.43 13.38
CA LYS A 264 47.44 -13.16 14.63
C LYS A 264 46.27 -14.08 15.00
N VAL A 265 45.03 -13.60 14.89
CA VAL A 265 43.82 -14.39 15.16
C VAL A 265 43.77 -15.63 14.26
N VAL A 266 44.03 -15.47 12.97
CA VAL A 266 44.05 -16.61 12.03
C VAL A 266 45.20 -17.55 12.32
N LYS A 267 46.40 -17.03 12.61
CA LYS A 267 47.57 -17.86 12.93
C LYS A 267 47.42 -18.69 14.21
N GLU A 268 46.75 -18.13 15.22
CA GLU A 268 46.56 -18.78 16.53
C GLU A 268 45.31 -19.69 16.58
N ALA A 269 44.47 -19.67 15.55
CA ALA A 269 43.28 -20.52 15.48
C ALA A 269 43.65 -22.00 15.27
N ASP A 270 42.81 -22.89 15.79
CA ASP A 270 42.97 -24.33 15.61
C ASP A 270 42.40 -24.77 14.26
N TRP A 271 43.31 -25.09 13.32
CA TRP A 271 42.98 -25.58 11.98
C TRP A 271 43.14 -27.09 11.86
N ASN A 272 42.77 -27.86 12.90
CA ASN A 272 42.85 -29.32 12.90
C ASN A 272 44.26 -29.83 12.53
N THR A 273 45.29 -29.27 13.18
CA THR A 273 46.73 -29.55 12.97
C THR A 273 47.37 -28.99 11.69
N ILE A 274 46.63 -28.23 10.88
CA ILE A 274 47.19 -27.52 9.72
C ILE A 274 47.79 -26.19 10.18
N GLU A 275 49.03 -25.90 9.78
CA GLU A 275 49.56 -24.53 9.92
C GLU A 275 48.98 -23.67 8.80
N LEU A 276 48.13 -22.70 9.17
CA LEU A 276 47.47 -21.80 8.25
C LEU A 276 47.81 -20.35 8.60
N THR A 277 48.25 -19.60 7.60
CA THR A 277 48.57 -18.18 7.74
C THR A 277 47.89 -17.38 6.63
N ILE A 278 47.86 -16.06 6.80
CA ILE A 278 47.34 -15.13 5.81
C ILE A 278 48.38 -14.04 5.53
N SER A 279 48.46 -13.62 4.28
CA SER A 279 49.21 -12.44 3.86
C SER A 279 48.26 -11.28 3.59
N LEU A 280 48.64 -10.07 4.01
CA LEU A 280 47.79 -8.88 3.89
C LEU A 280 48.54 -7.73 3.21
N GLY A 281 47.87 -7.06 2.29
CA GLY A 281 48.33 -5.84 1.62
C GLY A 281 47.36 -4.68 1.88
N ILE A 282 47.89 -3.56 2.38
CA ILE A 282 47.08 -2.41 2.77
C ILE A 282 47.45 -1.19 1.96
N ALA A 283 46.46 -0.37 1.60
CA ALA A 283 46.68 0.98 1.10
C ALA A 283 45.69 1.96 1.74
N THR A 284 46.17 3.17 2.04
CA THR A 284 45.32 4.28 2.52
C THR A 284 45.03 5.21 1.35
N PHE A 285 43.77 5.57 1.15
CA PHE A 285 43.37 6.45 0.05
C PHE A 285 43.91 7.86 0.22
N SER A 286 44.38 8.45 -0.87
CA SER A 286 44.93 9.80 -0.92
C SER A 286 44.37 10.62 -2.08
N HIS A 287 44.63 11.92 -2.11
CA HIS A 287 44.14 12.86 -3.12
C HIS A 287 44.64 12.59 -4.55
N VAL A 288 45.66 11.75 -4.73
CA VAL A 288 46.15 11.34 -6.06
C VAL A 288 45.55 10.01 -6.51
N ASP A 289 44.71 9.39 -5.68
CA ASP A 289 44.16 8.08 -5.93
C ASP A 289 42.79 8.12 -6.63
N ASN A 290 42.52 7.03 -7.35
CA ASN A 290 41.21 6.62 -7.83
C ASN A 290 40.99 5.14 -7.42
N ILE A 291 39.84 4.59 -7.80
CA ILE A 291 39.46 3.20 -7.47
C ILE A 291 40.52 2.20 -7.95
N ASP A 292 41.02 2.35 -9.17
CA ASP A 292 42.00 1.42 -9.74
C ASP A 292 43.36 1.54 -9.05
N SER A 293 43.79 2.76 -8.73
CA SER A 293 45.11 2.99 -8.11
C SER A 293 45.16 2.50 -6.67
N ILE A 294 44.09 2.65 -5.89
CA ILE A 294 44.07 2.17 -4.49
C ILE A 294 44.08 0.64 -4.42
N LEU A 295 43.35 -0.02 -5.32
CA LEU A 295 43.37 -1.47 -5.47
C LEU A 295 44.75 -1.96 -5.89
N ALA A 296 45.35 -1.34 -6.91
CA ALA A 296 46.68 -1.71 -7.38
C ALA A 296 47.77 -1.53 -6.29
N LYS A 297 47.69 -0.48 -5.48
CA LYS A 297 48.60 -0.27 -4.34
C LYS A 297 48.47 -1.37 -3.28
N ALA A 298 47.24 -1.75 -2.93
CA ALA A 298 47.00 -2.81 -1.96
C ALA A 298 47.42 -4.18 -2.49
N ASP A 299 47.18 -4.47 -3.76
CA ASP A 299 47.64 -5.68 -4.46
C ASP A 299 49.17 -5.77 -4.45
N TYR A 300 49.85 -4.66 -4.76
CA TYR A 300 51.31 -4.61 -4.73
C TYR A 300 51.85 -4.85 -3.30
N ALA A 301 51.22 -4.27 -2.28
CA ALA A 301 51.57 -4.53 -0.90
C ALA A 301 51.35 -6.00 -0.50
N LEU A 302 50.27 -6.63 -0.97
CA LEU A 302 50.01 -8.05 -0.73
C LEU A 302 51.05 -8.93 -1.42
N TYR A 303 51.41 -8.60 -2.66
CA TYR A 303 52.47 -9.27 -3.39
C TYR A 303 53.79 -9.23 -2.61
N GLU A 304 54.15 -8.07 -2.04
CA GLU A 304 55.33 -7.93 -1.20
C GLU A 304 55.24 -8.76 0.09
N SER A 305 54.07 -8.84 0.73
CA SER A 305 53.85 -9.76 1.86
C SER A 305 54.13 -11.20 1.47
N LYS A 306 53.62 -11.66 0.33
CA LYS A 306 53.84 -13.03 -0.16
C LYS A 306 55.30 -13.28 -0.56
N ARG A 307 55.97 -12.27 -1.13
CA ARG A 307 57.37 -12.36 -1.58
C ARG A 307 58.35 -12.42 -0.41
N ASN A 308 58.06 -11.69 0.68
CA ASN A 308 58.94 -11.55 1.84
C ASN A 308 58.82 -12.71 2.86
N GLY A 309 58.08 -13.76 2.52
CA GLY A 309 57.99 -14.97 3.35
C GLY A 309 56.59 -15.33 3.80
N ARG A 310 55.55 -14.58 3.40
CA ARG A 310 54.15 -14.76 3.80
C ARG A 310 53.93 -14.52 5.30
N ASP A 311 52.72 -14.76 5.80
CA ASP A 311 52.36 -14.57 7.22
C ASP A 311 52.69 -13.15 7.73
N GLN A 312 52.41 -12.14 6.92
CA GLN A 312 52.77 -10.76 7.23
C GLN A 312 51.82 -9.73 6.64
N VAL A 313 51.90 -8.54 7.21
CA VAL A 313 51.15 -7.35 6.80
C VAL A 313 52.12 -6.35 6.17
N THR A 314 51.80 -5.85 4.98
CA THR A 314 52.56 -4.79 4.31
C THR A 314 51.62 -3.65 3.95
N HIS A 315 52.04 -2.41 4.15
CA HIS A 315 51.31 -1.22 3.71
C HIS A 315 52.02 -0.58 2.51
N ALA A 316 51.28 -0.07 1.53
CA ALA A 316 51.85 0.54 0.32
C ALA A 316 52.88 1.65 0.64
N ASP A 317 52.54 2.57 1.56
CA ASP A 317 53.45 3.65 2.00
C ASP A 317 54.78 3.17 2.63
N THR A 318 54.86 1.93 3.13
CA THR A 318 56.14 1.42 3.66
C THR A 318 57.11 1.02 2.55
N LEU A 319 56.61 0.79 1.34
CA LEU A 319 57.40 0.38 0.17
C LEU A 319 58.02 1.57 -0.55
N ASP A 320 57.34 2.72 -0.59
CA ASP A 320 57.86 3.95 -1.19
C ASP A 320 59.03 4.56 -0.39
N ARG A 321 59.10 4.29 0.92
CA ARG A 321 60.18 4.78 1.79
C ARG A 321 61.51 4.07 1.57
N THR A 322 61.49 2.81 1.14
CA THR A 322 62.71 2.02 0.88
C THR A 322 63.46 2.52 -0.35
N PHE A 323 62.76 3.07 -1.35
CA PHE A 323 63.38 3.70 -2.52
C PHE A 323 64.02 5.07 -2.24
N SER A 324 63.62 5.74 -1.16
CA SER A 324 64.11 7.09 -0.82
C SER A 324 65.40 7.07 0.01
N SER A 325 65.80 5.92 0.57
CA SER A 325 67.00 5.78 1.41
C SER A 325 68.24 5.26 0.69
N GLU A 326 68.14 4.78 -0.55
CA GLU A 326 69.29 4.31 -1.34
C GLU A 326 69.92 5.41 -2.23
N SER A 327 69.35 6.61 -2.28
CA SER A 327 69.83 7.72 -3.12
C SER A 327 70.67 8.78 -2.41
N HIS A 328 71.17 8.50 -1.20
CA HIS A 328 72.17 9.34 -0.52
C HIS A 328 73.29 8.49 0.08
N HIS A 329 74.25 8.12 -0.77
CA HIS A 329 75.63 7.88 -0.39
C HIS A 329 76.55 8.76 -1.24
#